data_AF-A0A118IAL9-F1
#
_entry.id   AF-A0A118IAL9-F1
#
_cell.length_a   1.000
_cell.length_b   1.000
_cell.length_c   1.000
_cell.angle_alpha   90.00
_cell.angle_beta   90.00
_cell.angle_gamma   90.00
#
_symmetry.space_group_name_H-M   'P 1'
#
loop_
_entity.id
_entity.type
_entity.pdbx_description
1 polymer ?
#
loop_
_entity_poly.entity_id
_entity_poly.type
_entity_poly.pdbx_seq_one_letter_code
_entity_poly.pdbx_strand_id
1 'polypeptide(L)'
;MGKVSKPDKNIAYDQKLCQLLDDYTQILVATADNVGSNQLQNIRHGLRGDSVILMGKNTMMKRSVRMHYEKTGNKAFLNLIPLLVVS
;
A
#
# COMPACT_ATOMS: atom_id res chain seq x y z
N MET A 1 3.46 25.33 -0.25
CA MET A 1 3.08 24.22 0.65
C MET A 1 4.27 23.85 1.52
N GLY A 2 4.16 23.98 2.84
CA GLY A 2 5.26 23.76 3.78
C GLY A 2 5.78 22.31 3.78
N LYS A 3 7.07 22.12 4.09
CA LYS A 3 7.68 20.79 4.15
C LYS A 3 7.08 20.00 5.31
N VAL A 4 6.17 19.08 4.99
CA VAL A 4 5.64 18.08 5.93
C VAL A 4 6.78 17.24 6.49
N SER A 5 6.80 17.03 7.80
CA SER A 5 7.87 16.31 8.46
C SER A 5 7.89 14.82 8.06
N LYS A 6 9.05 14.16 8.20
CA LYS A 6 9.19 12.72 7.91
C LYS A 6 8.19 11.86 8.70
N PRO A 7 7.98 12.04 10.02
CA PRO A 7 7.00 11.23 10.75
C PRO A 7 5.57 11.45 10.28
N ASP A 8 5.18 12.69 9.95
CA ASP A 8 3.81 12.97 9.49
C ASP A 8 3.49 12.24 8.17
N LYS A 9 4.47 12.14 7.26
CA LYS A 9 4.31 11.39 6.00
C LYS A 9 4.09 9.90 6.24
N ASN A 10 4.77 9.33 7.24
CA ASN A 10 4.63 7.92 7.59
C ASN A 10 3.25 7.65 8.20
N ILE A 11 2.77 8.55 9.06
CA ILE A 11 1.43 8.46 9.66
C ILE A 11 0.35 8.58 8.58
N ALA A 12 0.47 9.56 7.69
CA ALA A 12 -0.47 9.74 6.58
C ALA A 12 -0.49 8.52 5.64
N TYR A 13 0.67 7.91 5.38
CA TYR A 13 0.76 6.68 4.61
C TYR A 13 0.05 5.51 5.30
N ASP A 14 0.29 5.32 6.60
CA ASP A 14 -0.35 4.26 7.39
C ASP A 14 -1.88 4.40 7.39
N GLN A 15 -2.37 5.62 7.60
CA GLN A 15 -3.80 5.92 7.54
C GLN A 15 -4.39 5.61 6.17
N LYS A 16 -3.71 6.02 5.09
CA LYS A 16 -4.16 5.76 3.73
C LYS A 16 -4.20 4.27 3.40
N LEU A 17 -3.19 3.50 3.82
CA LEU A 17 -3.19 2.05 3.58
C LEU A 17 -4.34 1.38 4.35
N CYS A 18 -4.54 1.73 5.62
CA CYS A 18 -5.64 1.17 6.42
C CYS A 18 -7.00 1.42 5.77
N GLN A 19 -7.25 2.66 5.32
CA GLN A 19 -8.47 3.01 4.60
C GLN A 19 -8.68 2.14 3.35
N LEU A 20 -7.64 1.96 2.52
CA LEU A 20 -7.76 1.13 1.33
C LEU A 20 -7.99 -0.36 1.65
N LEU A 21 -7.47 -0.86 2.77
CA LEU A 21 -7.73 -2.24 3.21
C LEU A 21 -9.17 -2.43 3.68
N ASP A 22 -9.81 -1.39 4.19
CA ASP A 22 -11.21 -1.41 4.63
C ASP A 22 -12.19 -1.17 3.46
N ASP A 23 -11.83 -0.28 2.53
CA ASP A 23 -12.69 0.12 1.40
C ASP A 23 -12.78 -0.95 0.30
N TYR A 24 -11.74 -1.77 0.13
CA TYR A 24 -11.64 -2.74 -0.97
C TYR A 24 -11.63 -4.19 -0.47
N THR A 25 -12.41 -5.05 -1.12
CA THR A 25 -12.52 -6.47 -0.78
C THR A 25 -11.42 -7.34 -1.40
N GLN A 26 -10.78 -6.85 -2.46
CA GLN A 26 -9.77 -7.59 -3.22
C GLN A 26 -8.46 -6.81 -3.27
N ILE A 27 -7.35 -7.53 -3.05
CA ILE A 27 -6.00 -6.95 -3.03
C ILE A 27 -5.13 -7.74 -4.01
N LEU A 28 -4.48 -7.01 -4.92
CA LEU A 28 -3.49 -7.54 -5.83
C LEU A 28 -2.09 -7.05 -5.44
N VAL A 29 -1.18 -7.98 -5.17
CA VAL A 29 0.24 -7.68 -4.95
C VAL A 29 1.01 -7.97 -6.24
N ALA A 30 1.67 -6.96 -6.77
CA ALA A 30 2.46 -7.06 -8.01
C ALA A 30 3.89 -6.58 -7.77
N THR A 31 4.87 -7.25 -8.39
CA THR A 31 6.27 -6.80 -8.43
C THR A 31 6.44 -5.72 -9.51
N ALA A 32 7.30 -4.74 -9.25
CA ALA A 32 7.48 -3.58 -10.11
C ALA A 32 8.97 -3.29 -10.38
N ASP A 33 9.71 -4.32 -10.80
CA ASP A 33 11.17 -4.25 -10.94
C ASP A 33 11.59 -3.51 -12.23
N ASN A 34 10.88 -3.77 -13.32
CA ASN A 34 11.23 -3.28 -14.67
C ASN A 34 10.19 -2.29 -15.21
N VAL A 35 9.67 -1.41 -14.36
CA VAL A 35 8.62 -0.46 -14.73
C VAL A 35 9.13 0.97 -14.59
N GLY A 36 9.20 1.68 -15.72
CA GLY A 36 9.53 3.11 -15.75
C GLY A 36 8.41 3.99 -15.19
N SER A 37 8.75 5.21 -14.79
CA SER A 37 7.78 6.18 -14.22
C SER A 37 6.60 6.46 -15.15
N ASN A 38 6.84 6.59 -16.46
CA ASN A 38 5.81 6.81 -17.47
C ASN A 38 4.92 5.59 -17.68
N GLN A 39 5.49 4.38 -17.71
CA GLN A 39 4.70 3.15 -17.82
C GLN A 39 3.75 3.01 -16.62
N LEU A 40 4.24 3.29 -15.41
CA LEU A 40 3.42 3.25 -14.20
C LEU A 40 2.32 4.34 -14.20
N GLN A 41 2.59 5.52 -14.79
CA GLN A 41 1.57 6.55 -14.98
C GLN A 41 0.47 6.13 -15.96
N ASN A 42 0.83 5.47 -17.06
CA ASN A 42 -0.13 4.96 -18.04
C ASN A 42 -0.99 3.84 -17.43
N ILE A 43 -0.38 2.91 -16.69
CA ILE A 43 -1.10 1.86 -15.94
C ILE A 43 -2.06 2.49 -14.93
N ARG A 44 -1.60 3.49 -14.17
CA ARG A 44 -2.48 4.25 -13.26
C ARG A 44 -3.64 4.91 -13.99
N HIS A 45 -3.42 5.47 -15.17
CA HIS A 45 -4.48 6.11 -15.95
C HIS A 45 -5.54 5.08 -16.39
N GLY A 46 -5.11 3.92 -16.90
CA GLY A 46 -6.02 2.86 -17.33
C GLY A 46 -6.84 2.24 -16.20
N LEU A 47 -6.33 2.26 -14.96
CA LEU A 47 -7.03 1.71 -13.79
C LEU A 47 -7.87 2.74 -13.01
N ARG A 48 -7.90 4.01 -13.46
CA ARG A 48 -8.70 5.05 -12.78
C ARG A 48 -10.18 4.71 -12.83
N GLY A 49 -10.85 4.87 -11.68
CA GLY A 49 -12.28 4.59 -11.53
C GLY A 49 -12.54 3.20 -10.95
N ASP A 50 -11.77 2.21 -11.40
CA ASP A 50 -11.98 0.82 -10.98
C ASP A 50 -11.09 0.40 -9.80
N SER A 51 -9.86 0.91 -9.72
CA SER A 51 -8.87 0.44 -8.74
C SER A 51 -7.84 1.50 -8.37
N VAL A 52 -7.24 1.33 -7.18
CA VAL A 52 -6.22 2.26 -6.67
C VAL A 52 -4.89 1.54 -6.51
N ILE A 53 -3.85 2.09 -7.13
CA ILE A 53 -2.47 1.60 -6.95
C ILE A 53 -1.81 2.37 -5.81
N LEU A 54 -1.33 1.65 -4.80
CA LEU A 54 -0.51 2.20 -3.71
C LEU A 54 0.85 1.50 -3.69
N MET A 55 1.91 2.26 -3.99
CA MET A 55 3.29 1.82 -3.83
C MET A 55 3.84 2.29 -2.48
N GLY A 56 4.76 1.54 -1.87
CA GLY A 56 5.40 1.93 -0.63
C GLY A 56 6.65 1.13 -0.30
N LYS A 57 7.31 1.51 0.79
CA LYS A 57 8.46 0.76 1.30
C LYS A 57 7.97 -0.51 1.99
N ASN A 58 8.52 -1.66 1.63
CA ASN A 58 8.14 -2.97 2.18
C ASN A 58 8.11 -3.00 3.72
N THR A 59 9.11 -2.42 4.39
CA THR A 59 9.14 -2.33 5.87
C THR A 59 7.95 -1.56 6.43
N MET A 60 7.57 -0.45 5.78
CA MET A 60 6.43 0.37 6.20
C MET A 60 5.14 -0.40 6.01
N MET A 61 4.90 -0.93 4.81
CA MET A 61 3.68 -1.68 4.50
C MET A 61 3.48 -2.88 5.44
N LYS A 62 4.55 -3.63 5.75
CA LYS A 62 4.50 -4.74 6.72
C LYS A 62 4.08 -4.28 8.11
N ARG A 63 4.57 -3.12 8.56
CA ARG A 63 4.17 -2.53 9.85
C ARG A 63 2.69 -2.14 9.82
N SER A 64 2.27 -1.41 8.80
CA SER A 64 0.90 -0.90 8.67
C SER A 64 -0.13 -2.05 8.61
N VAL A 65 0.17 -3.13 7.88
CA VAL A 65 -0.69 -4.34 7.81
C VAL A 65 -0.83 -5.01 9.17
N ARG A 66 0.25 -5.12 9.95
CA ARG A 66 0.18 -5.67 11.33
C ARG A 66 -0.67 -4.79 12.24
N MET A 67 -0.47 -3.47 12.18
CA MET A 67 -1.27 -2.51 12.94
C MET A 67 -2.76 -2.58 12.57
N HIS A 68 -3.07 -2.80 11.29
CA HIS A 68 -4.45 -2.96 10.83
C HIS A 68 -5.07 -4.27 11.31
N TYR A 69 -4.33 -5.37 11.26
CA TYR A 69 -4.72 -6.65 11.85
C TYR A 69 -5.02 -6.53 13.35
N GLU A 70 -4.17 -5.84 14.12
CA GLU A 70 -4.40 -5.64 15.55
C GLU A 70 -5.69 -4.88 15.85
N LYS A 71 -6.13 -3.99 14.94
CA LYS A 71 -7.37 -3.23 15.07
C LYS A 71 -8.61 -4.01 14.66
N THR A 72 -8.53 -4.74 13.55
CA THR A 72 -9.70 -5.42 12.94
C THR A 72 -9.85 -6.88 13.37
N GLY A 73 -8.78 -7.52 13.84
CA GLY A 73 -8.73 -8.95 14.15
C GLY A 73 -8.74 -9.87 12.91
N ASN A 74 -8.77 -9.32 11.69
CA ASN A 74 -8.88 -10.10 10.47
C ASN A 74 -7.53 -10.71 10.06
N LYS A 75 -7.33 -12.00 10.35
CA LYS A 75 -6.10 -12.74 10.05
C LYS A 75 -5.78 -12.83 8.54
N ALA A 76 -6.75 -12.61 7.65
CA ALA A 76 -6.53 -12.71 6.21
C ALA A 76 -5.44 -11.75 5.72
N PHE A 77 -5.34 -10.55 6.30
CA PHE A 77 -4.34 -9.56 5.92
C PHE A 77 -2.90 -9.97 6.26
N LEU A 78 -2.70 -10.88 7.22
CA LEU A 78 -1.36 -11.38 7.55
C LEU A 78 -0.72 -12.14 6.39
N ASN A 79 -1.52 -12.69 5.47
CA ASN A 79 -1.03 -13.36 4.26
C ASN A 79 -0.31 -12.41 3.29
N LEU A 80 -0.48 -11.08 3.45
CA LEU A 80 0.24 -10.08 2.64
C LEU A 80 1.70 -9.92 3.07
N ILE A 81 2.01 -10.13 4.35
CA ILE A 81 3.35 -9.94 4.91
C ILE A 81 4.45 -10.73 4.18
N PRO A 82 4.29 -12.04 3.90
CA PRO A 82 5.29 -12.80 3.16
C PRO A 82 5.47 -12.31 1.72
N LEU A 83 4.43 -11.75 1.09
CA LEU A 83 4.48 -11.21 -0.28
C LEU A 83 5.23 -9.87 -0.36
N LEU A 84 5.40 -9.18 0.78
CA LEU A 84 6.11 -7.90 0.89
C LEU A 84 7.59 -8.08 1.27
N VAL A 85 8.20 -9.20 0.89
CA VAL A 85 9.63 -9.49 1.11
C VAL A 85 10.37 -9.32 -0.21
N VAL A 86 11.53 -8.66 -0.14
CA VAL A 86 12.46 -8.61 -1.28
C VAL A 86 13.21 -9.94 -1.24
N SER A 87 13.02 -10.77 -2.25
CA SER A 87 13.94 -11.88 -2.55
C SER A 87 15.30 -11.34 -2.96
#